data_AF-A0A743TMC0-F1
#
_entry.id   AF-A0A743TMC0-F1
#
_cell.length_a   1.000
_cell.length_b   1.000
_cell.length_c   1.000
_cell.angle_alpha   90.00
_cell.angle_beta   90.00
_cell.angle_gamma   90.00
#
_symmetry.space_group_name_H-M   'P 1'
#
loop_
_entity.id
_entity.type
_entity.pdbx_description
1 polymer ?
#
loop_
_entity_poly.entity_id
_entity_poly.type
_entity_poly.pdbx_seq_one_letter_code
_entity_poly.pdbx_strand_id
1 'polypeptide(L)'
;QYTGLSAEAVMATEAAVYDGQAGIDIGLADEMVNAADAVTVMAAALKNNTTGGTMPELTATEAAAQENRRVMGIIGCSEAKGREALAQMLAGQPGMSVAQAQGILAAAAPQQEVVSEADRIMALDDAKGREGLASTLAAMSDMTTERAKTILAAAPRAGTTSLSDSILALDEAKGREELAGKLATIPGMTVEQARELLAAAPDASGSGGTNMNNAFDQFMQLHSPASLSGSSGNSNDVDTDTQLLMSIPGTRATKGEDKL
;
A
#
# COMPACT_ATOMS: atom_id res chain seq x y z
N GLN A 1 -52.55 9.00 -48.67
CA GLN A 1 -53.41 9.72 -49.64
C GLN A 1 -52.47 10.35 -50.64
N TYR A 2 -52.38 9.79 -51.85
CA TYR A 2 -51.36 10.22 -52.84
C TYR A 2 -51.94 11.12 -53.94
N THR A 3 -53.23 11.00 -54.26
CA THR A 3 -53.92 11.74 -55.32
C THR A 3 -54.99 12.69 -54.80
N GLY A 4 -55.21 12.78 -53.48
CA GLY A 4 -56.30 13.57 -52.88
C GLY A 4 -57.72 13.03 -53.13
N LEU A 5 -57.89 12.02 -53.99
CA LEU A 5 -59.18 11.40 -54.30
C LEU A 5 -59.65 10.44 -53.19
N SER A 6 -60.97 10.36 -53.01
CA SER A 6 -61.59 9.34 -52.15
C SER A 6 -61.57 7.97 -52.83
N ALA A 7 -61.57 6.89 -52.04
CA ALA A 7 -61.62 5.53 -52.59
C ALA A 7 -62.88 5.29 -53.46
N GLU A 8 -64.01 5.90 -53.07
CA GLU A 8 -65.25 5.85 -53.84
C GLU A 8 -65.13 6.54 -55.20
N ALA A 9 -64.53 7.74 -55.24
CA ALA A 9 -64.30 8.46 -56.49
C ALA A 9 -63.39 7.67 -57.44
N VAL A 10 -62.38 6.97 -56.92
CA VAL A 10 -61.52 6.09 -57.72
C VAL A 10 -62.32 4.90 -58.26
N MET A 11 -63.16 4.25 -57.44
CA MET A 11 -63.99 3.11 -57.89
C MET A 11 -65.02 3.52 -58.95
N ALA A 12 -65.58 4.72 -58.86
CA ALA A 12 -66.55 5.26 -59.81
C ALA A 12 -65.98 5.51 -61.22
N THR A 13 -64.64 5.48 -61.40
CA THR A 13 -64.02 5.59 -62.73
C THR A 13 -64.16 4.32 -63.57
N GLU A 14 -64.63 3.20 -63.00
CA GLU A 14 -65.01 1.96 -63.70
C GLU A 14 -64.01 1.46 -64.76
N ALA A 15 -62.70 1.69 -64.55
CA ALA A 15 -61.64 1.38 -65.51
C ALA A 15 -61.79 2.06 -66.89
N ALA A 16 -62.46 3.20 -66.95
CA ALA A 16 -62.57 4.02 -68.15
C ALA A 16 -61.19 4.53 -68.62
N VAL A 17 -61.07 4.77 -69.93
CA VAL A 17 -59.88 5.35 -70.54
C VAL A 17 -60.07 6.85 -70.64
N TYR A 18 -59.11 7.61 -70.12
CA TYR A 18 -59.10 9.06 -70.14
C TYR A 18 -57.99 9.57 -71.04
N ASP A 19 -58.30 10.63 -71.80
CA ASP A 19 -57.26 11.41 -72.46
C ASP A 19 -56.55 12.32 -71.45
N GLY A 20 -55.51 13.02 -71.90
CA GLY A 20 -54.65 13.81 -71.02
C GLY A 20 -55.42 14.87 -70.23
N GLN A 21 -56.32 15.61 -70.87
CA GLN A 21 -57.06 16.68 -70.20
C GLN A 21 -58.18 16.13 -69.31
N ALA A 22 -58.93 15.12 -69.78
CA ALA A 22 -59.98 14.49 -69.00
C ALA A 22 -59.41 13.84 -67.72
N GLY A 23 -58.20 13.29 -67.77
CA GLY A 23 -57.50 12.75 -66.59
C GLY A 23 -57.15 13.81 -65.55
N ILE A 24 -56.84 15.03 -65.98
CA ILE A 24 -56.55 16.16 -65.07
C ILE A 24 -57.84 16.66 -64.43
N ASP A 25 -58.91 16.80 -65.22
CA ASP A 25 -60.19 17.35 -64.76
C ASP A 25 -60.83 16.51 -63.65
N ILE A 26 -60.61 15.18 -63.66
CA ILE A 26 -61.09 14.27 -62.61
C ILE A 26 -60.07 14.06 -61.46
N GLY A 27 -58.93 14.74 -61.51
CA GLY A 27 -57.89 14.67 -60.47
C GLY A 27 -57.04 13.40 -60.50
N LEU A 28 -57.00 12.66 -61.61
CA LEU A 28 -56.06 11.53 -61.78
C LEU A 28 -54.65 12.00 -62.14
N ALA A 29 -54.49 13.20 -62.71
CA ALA A 29 -53.21 13.80 -63.06
C ALA A 29 -53.16 15.28 -62.69
N ASP A 30 -51.95 15.80 -62.43
CA ASP A 30 -51.76 17.21 -62.06
C ASP A 30 -51.55 18.13 -63.28
N GLU A 31 -50.82 17.66 -64.30
CA GLU A 31 -50.44 18.46 -65.47
C GLU A 31 -50.15 17.59 -66.70
N MET A 32 -50.41 18.12 -67.90
CA MET A 32 -50.02 17.51 -69.17
C MET A 32 -48.71 18.10 -69.66
N VAL A 33 -47.67 17.26 -69.79
CA VAL A 33 -46.31 17.71 -70.12
C VAL A 33 -45.81 17.03 -71.40
N ASN A 34 -45.09 17.78 -72.24
CA ASN A 34 -44.41 17.20 -73.39
C ASN A 34 -43.23 16.33 -72.93
N ALA A 35 -42.98 15.21 -73.61
CA ALA A 35 -41.84 14.34 -73.32
C ALA A 35 -40.49 15.07 -73.29
N ALA A 36 -40.32 16.11 -74.13
CA ALA A 36 -39.10 16.93 -74.14
C ALA A 36 -38.88 17.73 -72.84
N ASP A 37 -39.97 18.15 -72.20
CA ASP A 37 -39.94 19.01 -70.99
C ASP A 37 -40.16 18.21 -69.70
N ALA A 38 -40.57 16.95 -69.79
CA ALA A 38 -40.92 16.09 -68.66
C ALA A 38 -39.81 16.00 -67.61
N VAL A 39 -38.54 15.91 -68.04
CA VAL A 39 -37.38 15.85 -67.12
C VAL A 39 -37.22 17.18 -66.37
N THR A 40 -37.42 18.30 -67.04
CA THR A 40 -37.31 19.64 -66.45
C THR A 40 -38.41 19.86 -65.41
N VAL A 41 -39.65 19.50 -65.75
CA VAL A 41 -40.81 19.60 -64.84
C VAL A 41 -40.62 18.68 -63.64
N MET A 42 -40.19 17.43 -63.86
CA MET A 42 -39.89 16.49 -62.78
C MET A 42 -38.79 17.00 -61.85
N ALA A 43 -37.71 17.57 -62.40
CA ALA A 43 -36.63 18.14 -61.59
C ALA A 43 -37.08 19.34 -60.76
N ALA A 44 -37.97 20.18 -61.30
CA ALA A 44 -38.56 21.29 -60.56
C ALA A 44 -39.48 20.79 -59.43
N ALA A 45 -40.32 19.78 -59.71
CA ALA A 45 -41.19 19.15 -58.71
C ALA A 45 -40.38 18.53 -57.56
N LEU A 46 -39.28 17.82 -57.86
CA LEU A 46 -38.41 17.22 -56.85
C LEU A 46 -37.69 18.25 -55.96
N LYS A 47 -37.30 19.41 -56.53
CA LYS A 47 -36.66 20.49 -55.76
C LYS A 47 -37.62 21.13 -54.76
N ASN A 48 -38.90 21.16 -55.07
CA ASN A 48 -39.92 21.85 -54.27
C ASN A 48 -40.73 20.91 -53.37
N ASN A 49 -40.58 19.59 -53.52
CA ASN A 49 -41.34 18.60 -52.77
C ASN A 49 -40.44 17.85 -51.77
N THR A 50 -40.51 18.24 -50.51
CA THR A 50 -39.78 17.61 -49.38
C THR A 50 -40.29 16.20 -49.04
N THR A 51 -41.35 15.71 -49.70
CA THR A 51 -42.03 14.46 -49.32
C THR A 51 -41.29 13.19 -49.79
N GLY A 52 -40.06 13.31 -50.29
CA GLY A 52 -39.23 12.21 -50.81
C GLY A 52 -38.46 11.40 -49.75
N GLY A 53 -38.61 11.70 -48.46
CA GLY A 53 -37.99 10.92 -47.41
C GLY A 53 -38.63 11.22 -46.06
N THR A 54 -39.11 10.19 -45.36
CA THR A 54 -39.48 10.26 -43.94
C THR A 54 -38.26 10.46 -43.02
N MET A 55 -37.07 10.72 -43.58
CA MET A 55 -35.90 11.06 -42.79
C MET A 55 -35.99 12.53 -42.40
N PRO A 56 -36.08 12.85 -41.09
CA PRO A 56 -35.99 14.23 -40.65
C PRO A 56 -34.66 14.80 -41.14
N GLU A 57 -34.73 15.93 -41.83
CA GLU A 57 -33.56 16.70 -42.19
C GLU A 57 -32.95 17.23 -40.89
N LEU A 58 -31.92 16.54 -40.40
CA LEU A 58 -31.19 16.96 -39.21
C LEU A 58 -30.53 18.30 -39.53
N THR A 59 -31.03 19.36 -38.91
CA THR A 59 -30.35 20.65 -38.94
C THR A 59 -28.93 20.50 -38.40
N ALA A 60 -28.00 21.35 -38.81
CA ALA A 60 -26.62 21.31 -38.33
C ALA A 60 -26.54 21.30 -36.78
N THR A 61 -27.49 21.98 -36.12
CA THR A 61 -27.65 22.02 -34.66
C THR A 61 -28.07 20.66 -34.08
N GLU A 62 -29.00 19.96 -34.73
CA GLU A 62 -29.45 18.64 -34.27
C GLU A 62 -28.39 17.56 -34.51
N ALA A 63 -27.67 17.64 -35.64
CA ALA A 63 -26.53 16.77 -35.92
C ALA A 63 -25.42 16.95 -34.87
N ALA A 64 -25.08 18.21 -34.53
CA ALA A 64 -24.11 18.50 -33.47
C ALA A 64 -24.60 18.01 -32.09
N ALA A 65 -25.89 18.17 -31.77
CA ALA A 65 -26.45 17.68 -30.51
C ALA A 65 -26.46 16.15 -30.44
N GLN A 66 -26.75 15.47 -31.55
CA GLN A 66 -26.68 14.01 -31.66
C GLN A 66 -25.25 13.51 -31.46
N GLU A 67 -24.27 14.18 -32.08
CA GLU A 67 -22.86 13.84 -31.95
C GLU A 67 -22.34 14.08 -30.53
N ASN A 68 -22.71 15.19 -29.90
CA ASN A 68 -22.36 15.46 -28.51
C ASN A 68 -22.96 14.41 -27.56
N ARG A 69 -24.21 13.97 -27.80
CA ARG A 69 -24.81 12.87 -27.03
C ARG A 69 -24.06 11.56 -27.22
N ARG A 70 -23.62 11.27 -28.45
CA ARG A 70 -22.81 10.08 -28.75
C ARG A 70 -21.48 10.11 -28.00
N VAL A 71 -20.74 11.21 -28.10
CA VAL A 71 -19.45 11.43 -27.42
C VAL A 71 -19.60 11.27 -25.90
N MET A 72 -20.61 11.93 -25.32
CA MET A 72 -20.89 11.83 -23.88
C MET A 72 -21.32 10.42 -23.47
N GLY A 73 -22.07 9.71 -24.31
CA GLY A 73 -22.46 8.32 -24.06
C GLY A 73 -21.28 7.34 -24.05
N ILE A 74 -20.25 7.59 -24.88
CA ILE A 74 -19.04 6.77 -24.93
C ILE A 74 -18.17 7.02 -23.69
N ILE A 75 -17.93 8.29 -23.34
CA ILE A 75 -17.07 8.64 -22.21
C ILE A 75 -17.76 8.30 -20.87
N GLY A 76 -19.08 8.43 -20.79
CA GLY A 76 -19.87 8.22 -19.58
C GLY A 76 -20.26 6.76 -19.29
N CYS A 77 -19.86 5.79 -20.12
CA CYS A 77 -20.21 4.38 -19.87
C CYS A 77 -19.43 3.79 -18.67
N SER A 78 -19.99 2.77 -18.03
CA SER A 78 -19.34 2.07 -16.90
C SER A 78 -18.00 1.46 -17.29
N GLU A 79 -17.91 0.98 -18.52
CA GLU A 79 -16.77 0.32 -19.14
C GLU A 79 -15.62 1.28 -19.42
N ALA A 80 -15.90 2.59 -19.49
CA ALA A 80 -14.88 3.63 -19.61
C ALA A 80 -14.10 3.86 -18.30
N LYS A 81 -14.61 3.41 -17.14
CA LYS A 81 -13.92 3.56 -15.85
C LYS A 81 -12.65 2.71 -15.83
N GLY A 82 -11.49 3.34 -15.64
CA GLY A 82 -10.16 2.73 -15.76
C GLY A 82 -9.66 2.52 -17.19
N ARG A 83 -10.36 3.08 -18.18
CA ARG A 83 -10.05 3.04 -19.62
C ARG A 83 -10.35 4.39 -20.28
N GLU A 84 -10.24 5.47 -19.52
CA GLU A 84 -10.69 6.82 -19.90
C GLU A 84 -9.95 7.32 -21.15
N ALA A 85 -8.65 7.04 -21.25
CA ALA A 85 -7.85 7.39 -22.41
C ALA A 85 -8.33 6.68 -23.70
N LEU A 86 -8.68 5.40 -23.59
CA LEU A 86 -9.23 4.63 -24.71
C LEU A 86 -10.64 5.11 -25.06
N ALA A 87 -11.48 5.40 -24.06
CA ALA A 87 -12.83 5.93 -24.27
C ALA A 87 -12.80 7.30 -24.98
N GLN A 88 -11.87 8.18 -24.61
CA GLN A 88 -11.67 9.47 -25.26
C GLN A 88 -11.26 9.33 -26.73
N MET A 89 -10.39 8.36 -27.03
CA MET A 89 -9.97 8.07 -28.41
C MET A 89 -11.14 7.56 -29.27
N LEU A 90 -11.93 6.63 -28.74
CA LEU A 90 -13.12 6.10 -29.42
C LEU A 90 -14.19 7.19 -29.63
N ALA A 91 -14.36 8.09 -28.64
CA ALA A 91 -15.29 9.20 -28.76
C ALA A 91 -14.86 10.19 -29.86
N GLY A 92 -13.55 10.40 -30.04
CA GLY A 92 -13.00 11.26 -31.09
C GLY A 92 -13.11 10.70 -32.51
N GLN A 93 -13.46 9.42 -32.70
CA GLN A 93 -13.64 8.82 -34.02
C GLN A 93 -15.06 9.11 -34.58
N PRO A 94 -15.18 9.81 -35.72
CA PRO A 94 -16.47 10.06 -36.37
C PRO A 94 -17.14 8.75 -36.80
N GLY A 95 -18.45 8.63 -36.62
CA GLY A 95 -19.23 7.47 -37.05
C GLY A 95 -19.15 6.24 -36.13
N MET A 96 -18.41 6.31 -35.02
CA MET A 96 -18.35 5.23 -34.03
C MET A 96 -19.61 5.18 -33.16
N SER A 97 -20.34 4.06 -33.15
CA SER A 97 -21.53 3.94 -32.28
C SER A 97 -21.17 3.73 -30.81
N VAL A 98 -22.06 4.12 -29.89
CA VAL A 98 -21.90 3.90 -28.44
C VAL A 98 -21.77 2.40 -28.14
N ALA A 99 -22.57 1.54 -28.78
CA ALA A 99 -22.53 0.10 -28.59
C ALA A 99 -21.20 -0.52 -29.05
N GLN A 100 -20.66 -0.06 -30.18
CA GLN A 100 -19.36 -0.53 -30.66
C GLN A 100 -18.23 -0.09 -29.73
N ALA A 101 -18.27 1.16 -29.28
CA ALA A 101 -17.29 1.68 -28.32
C ALA A 101 -17.35 0.91 -26.99
N GLN A 102 -18.55 0.60 -26.48
CA GLN A 102 -18.74 -0.25 -25.30
C GLN A 102 -18.17 -1.65 -25.51
N GLY A 103 -18.36 -2.28 -26.67
CA GLY A 103 -17.78 -3.59 -26.98
C GLY A 103 -16.25 -3.58 -26.92
N ILE A 104 -15.62 -2.55 -27.48
CA ILE A 104 -14.16 -2.38 -27.44
C ILE A 104 -13.70 -2.10 -26.00
N LEU A 105 -14.42 -1.22 -25.30
CA LEU A 105 -14.18 -0.88 -23.90
C LEU A 105 -14.48 -2.01 -22.95
N ALA A 106 -15.21 -3.05 -23.31
CA ALA A 106 -15.39 -4.26 -22.50
C ALA A 106 -14.25 -5.25 -22.76
N ALA A 107 -13.85 -5.42 -24.03
CA ALA A 107 -12.82 -6.37 -24.45
C ALA A 107 -11.38 -5.95 -24.10
N ALA A 108 -11.13 -4.66 -23.88
CA ALA A 108 -9.80 -4.19 -23.47
C ALA A 108 -9.38 -4.76 -22.10
N ALA A 109 -8.09 -4.70 -21.76
CA ALA A 109 -7.63 -4.88 -20.38
C ALA A 109 -7.75 -3.53 -19.64
N PRO A 110 -7.98 -3.52 -18.31
CA PRO A 110 -7.90 -2.27 -17.55
C PRO A 110 -6.51 -1.65 -17.76
N GLN A 111 -6.47 -0.36 -18.11
CA GLN A 111 -5.18 0.32 -18.23
C GLN A 111 -4.64 0.51 -16.81
N GLN A 112 -3.49 -0.10 -16.56
CA GLN A 112 -2.69 0.20 -15.38
C GLN A 112 -2.42 1.70 -15.41
N GLU A 113 -2.84 2.42 -14.36
CA GLU A 113 -2.67 3.86 -14.24
C GLU A 113 -1.27 4.25 -14.74
N VAL A 114 -1.21 5.31 -15.56
CA VAL A 114 0.04 5.91 -16.05
C VAL A 114 0.75 6.63 -14.90
N VAL A 115 0.84 6.01 -13.73
CA VAL A 115 1.74 6.43 -12.66
C VAL A 115 3.14 6.19 -13.18
N SER A 116 3.94 7.25 -13.20
CA SER A 116 5.32 7.17 -13.67
C SER A 116 6.07 6.10 -12.87
N GLU A 117 7.07 5.48 -13.49
CA GLU A 117 7.86 4.46 -12.79
C GLU A 117 8.52 5.02 -11.53
N ALA A 118 8.86 6.31 -11.55
CA ALA A 118 9.31 7.09 -10.41
C ALA A 118 8.30 7.10 -9.24
N ASP A 119 7.03 7.39 -9.52
CA ASP A 119 5.97 7.41 -8.51
C ASP A 119 5.73 6.00 -7.95
N ARG A 120 5.80 4.97 -8.79
CA ARG A 120 5.67 3.58 -8.37
C ARG A 120 6.83 3.14 -7.47
N ILE A 121 8.05 3.64 -7.70
CA ILE A 121 9.22 3.40 -6.84
C ILE A 121 9.04 4.08 -5.47
N MET A 122 8.53 5.31 -5.45
CA MET A 122 8.29 6.03 -4.18
C MET A 122 7.14 5.44 -3.35
N ALA A 123 6.15 4.83 -4.00
CA ALA A 123 5.03 4.19 -3.33
C ALA A 123 5.37 2.81 -2.70
N LEU A 124 6.57 2.26 -2.94
CA LEU A 124 6.99 1.00 -2.34
C LEU A 124 7.09 1.12 -0.81
N ASP A 125 6.59 0.12 -0.07
CA ASP A 125 6.75 0.09 1.38
C ASP A 125 8.23 0.08 1.80
N ASP A 126 9.11 -0.48 0.97
CA ASP A 126 10.56 -0.48 1.16
C ASP A 126 11.21 0.91 0.97
N ALA A 127 10.52 1.86 0.32
CA ALA A 127 10.94 3.25 0.21
C ALA A 127 10.69 4.04 1.50
N LYS A 128 9.77 3.59 2.37
CA LYS A 128 9.49 4.23 3.67
C LYS A 128 10.72 4.08 4.58
N GLY A 129 11.33 5.21 4.93
CA GLY A 129 12.61 5.27 5.66
C GLY A 129 13.87 5.22 4.77
N ARG A 130 13.71 5.22 3.44
CA ARG A 130 14.79 5.27 2.44
C ARG A 130 14.49 6.26 1.32
N GLU A 131 13.72 7.30 1.63
CA GLU A 131 13.17 8.25 0.67
C GLU A 131 14.25 8.91 -0.21
N GLY A 132 15.44 9.19 0.36
CA GLY A 132 16.58 9.72 -0.40
C GLY A 132 17.12 8.75 -1.46
N LEU A 133 17.21 7.45 -1.14
CA LEU A 133 17.64 6.42 -2.10
C LEU A 133 16.51 6.09 -3.09
N ALA A 134 15.27 6.05 -2.65
CA ALA A 134 14.12 5.88 -3.53
C ALA A 134 14.01 7.04 -4.53
N SER A 135 14.30 8.27 -4.11
CA SER A 135 14.32 9.47 -4.96
C SER A 135 15.43 9.43 -6.01
N THR A 136 16.65 9.02 -5.65
CA THR A 136 17.74 8.87 -6.63
C THR A 136 17.49 7.73 -7.60
N LEU A 137 16.90 6.62 -7.12
CA LEU A 137 16.46 5.50 -7.97
C LEU A 137 15.36 5.94 -8.94
N ALA A 138 14.38 6.72 -8.47
CA ALA A 138 13.30 7.28 -9.28
C ALA A 138 13.79 8.31 -10.31
N ALA A 139 14.90 9.01 -10.05
CA ALA A 139 15.52 9.96 -10.98
C ALA A 139 16.34 9.30 -12.10
N MET A 140 16.63 7.99 -12.01
CA MET A 140 17.33 7.25 -13.07
C MET A 140 16.32 6.75 -14.11
N SER A 141 16.48 7.17 -15.36
CA SER A 141 15.57 6.88 -16.47
C SER A 141 15.45 5.39 -16.84
N ASP A 142 16.42 4.56 -16.46
CA ASP A 142 16.44 3.12 -16.74
C ASP A 142 16.03 2.26 -15.53
N MET A 143 15.59 2.89 -14.43
CA MET A 143 15.32 2.19 -13.18
C MET A 143 13.89 1.66 -13.13
N THR A 144 13.76 0.33 -13.16
CA THR A 144 12.45 -0.31 -13.06
C THR A 144 11.97 -0.50 -11.62
N THR A 145 10.66 -0.53 -11.36
CA THR A 145 10.11 -0.79 -10.01
C THR A 145 10.69 -2.04 -9.33
N GLU A 146 10.85 -3.15 -10.08
CA GLU A 146 11.39 -4.42 -9.57
C GLU A 146 12.87 -4.34 -9.18
N ARG A 147 13.68 -3.63 -9.98
CA ARG A 147 15.09 -3.38 -9.66
C ARG A 147 15.22 -2.44 -8.47
N ALA A 148 14.41 -1.38 -8.41
CA ALA A 148 14.38 -0.47 -7.28
C ALA A 148 13.98 -1.21 -6.00
N LYS A 149 12.97 -2.09 -6.05
CA LYS A 149 12.58 -2.95 -4.91
C LYS A 149 13.73 -3.85 -4.44
N THR A 150 14.47 -4.45 -5.36
CA THR A 150 15.63 -5.29 -5.02
C THR A 150 16.74 -4.49 -4.34
N ILE A 151 17.03 -3.27 -4.84
CA ILE A 151 18.04 -2.38 -4.26
C ILE A 151 17.59 -1.83 -2.90
N LEU A 152 16.32 -1.45 -2.77
CA LEU A 152 15.71 -1.00 -1.53
C LEU A 152 15.54 -2.14 -0.51
N ALA A 153 15.51 -3.40 -0.92
CA ALA A 153 15.58 -4.53 0.01
C ALA A 153 17.01 -4.77 0.52
N ALA A 154 18.01 -4.62 -0.34
CA ALA A 154 19.41 -4.93 -0.04
C ALA A 154 20.18 -3.82 0.71
N ALA A 155 19.78 -2.55 0.59
CA ALA A 155 20.46 -1.48 1.31
C ALA A 155 20.23 -1.56 2.83
N PRO A 156 21.13 -1.01 3.67
CA PRO A 156 20.88 -0.87 5.11
C PRO A 156 19.74 0.14 5.35
N ARG A 157 18.82 -0.15 6.28
CA ARG A 157 17.84 0.86 6.73
C ARG A 157 18.59 1.93 7.50
N ALA A 158 18.46 3.19 7.11
CA ALA A 158 18.92 4.31 7.93
C ALA A 158 18.10 4.29 9.23
N GLY A 159 18.67 3.70 10.29
CA GLY A 159 17.97 3.38 11.53
C GLY A 159 18.32 2.03 12.14
N THR A 160 19.14 1.19 11.51
CA THR A 160 19.84 0.13 12.28
C THR A 160 20.84 0.84 13.18
N THR A 161 20.61 0.79 14.49
CA THR A 161 21.60 1.09 15.54
C THR A 161 22.98 0.73 15.02
N SER A 162 23.93 1.67 15.00
CA SER A 162 25.27 1.35 14.54
C SER A 162 25.77 0.13 15.32
N LEU A 163 26.68 -0.67 14.75
CA LEU A 163 27.27 -1.79 15.49
C LEU A 163 27.74 -1.33 16.87
N SER A 164 28.28 -0.11 16.94
CA SER A 164 28.62 0.63 18.15
C SER A 164 27.45 0.80 19.11
N ASP A 165 26.30 1.31 18.66
CA ASP A 165 25.11 1.47 19.51
C ASP A 165 24.55 0.12 19.98
N SER A 166 24.65 -0.91 19.13
CA SER A 166 24.19 -2.27 19.46
C SER A 166 25.09 -2.96 20.49
N ILE A 167 26.41 -2.68 20.46
CA ILE A 167 27.36 -3.15 21.47
C ILE A 167 27.23 -2.34 22.76
N LEU A 168 27.02 -1.03 22.69
CA LEU A 168 26.85 -0.15 23.86
C LEU A 168 25.52 -0.38 24.60
N ALA A 169 24.48 -0.86 23.91
CA ALA A 169 23.21 -1.21 24.53
C ALA A 169 23.22 -2.54 25.31
N LEU A 170 24.29 -3.35 25.19
CA LEU A 170 24.44 -4.58 25.96
C LEU A 170 24.60 -4.27 27.45
N ASP A 171 23.97 -5.08 28.31
CA ASP A 171 24.09 -4.92 29.76
C ASP A 171 25.56 -5.08 30.22
N GLU A 172 26.33 -5.91 29.52
CA GLU A 172 27.76 -6.13 29.76
C GLU A 172 28.66 -4.95 29.32
N ALA A 173 28.14 -4.02 28.52
CA ALA A 173 28.85 -2.80 28.12
C ALA A 173 28.68 -1.65 29.13
N LYS A 174 27.68 -1.74 30.03
CA LYS A 174 27.44 -0.73 31.07
C LYS A 174 28.62 -0.70 32.05
N GLY A 175 29.33 0.42 32.09
CA GLY A 175 30.55 0.60 32.89
C GLY A 175 31.87 0.29 32.14
N ARG A 176 31.81 -0.17 30.88
CA ARG A 176 32.96 -0.47 30.01
C ARG A 176 32.81 0.13 28.61
N GLU A 177 32.16 1.29 28.54
CA GLU A 177 31.77 1.96 27.28
C GLU A 177 32.95 2.28 26.36
N GLU A 178 34.12 2.63 26.90
CA GLU A 178 35.32 2.87 26.09
C GLU A 178 35.86 1.60 25.41
N LEU A 179 35.78 0.45 26.08
CA LEU A 179 36.20 -0.83 25.50
C LEU A 179 35.17 -1.30 24.46
N ALA A 180 33.88 -1.19 24.77
CA ALA A 180 32.78 -1.44 23.84
C ALA A 180 32.91 -0.60 22.56
N GLY A 181 33.23 0.70 22.71
CA GLY A 181 33.48 1.60 21.59
C GLY A 181 34.68 1.19 20.73
N LYS A 182 35.79 0.79 21.34
CA LYS A 182 36.98 0.30 20.61
C LYS A 182 36.71 -1.02 19.88
N LEU A 183 35.98 -1.94 20.49
CA LEU A 183 35.59 -3.20 19.86
C LEU A 183 34.68 -2.95 18.64
N ALA A 184 33.79 -1.96 18.71
CA ALA A 184 32.95 -1.59 17.57
C ALA A 184 33.73 -1.00 16.39
N THR A 185 34.93 -0.47 16.62
CA THR A 185 35.81 0.05 15.54
C THR A 185 36.66 -1.03 14.86
N ILE A 186 36.65 -2.27 15.37
CA ILE A 186 37.41 -3.37 14.78
C ILE A 186 36.64 -3.91 13.56
N PRO A 187 37.23 -3.89 12.34
CA PRO A 187 36.57 -4.41 11.16
C PRO A 187 36.38 -5.94 11.28
N GLY A 188 35.16 -6.41 11.04
CA GLY A 188 34.79 -7.83 11.15
C GLY A 188 34.28 -8.25 12.54
N MET A 189 34.16 -7.32 13.48
CA MET A 189 33.58 -7.56 14.80
C MET A 189 32.07 -7.80 14.72
N THR A 190 31.57 -8.83 15.41
CA THR A 190 30.13 -9.10 15.57
C THR A 190 29.67 -8.76 16.98
N VAL A 191 28.37 -8.52 17.17
CA VAL A 191 27.79 -8.22 18.51
C VAL A 191 28.03 -9.38 19.50
N GLU A 192 28.00 -10.63 19.03
CA GLU A 192 28.24 -11.81 19.87
C GLU A 192 29.71 -11.92 20.31
N GLN A 193 30.66 -11.69 19.41
CA GLN A 193 32.09 -11.65 19.76
C GLN A 193 32.40 -10.48 20.69
N ALA A 194 31.73 -9.33 20.51
CA ALA A 194 31.87 -8.19 21.41
C ALA A 194 31.35 -8.50 22.81
N ARG A 195 30.22 -9.21 22.91
CA ARG A 195 29.65 -9.67 24.17
C ARG A 195 30.59 -10.65 24.91
N GLU A 196 31.15 -11.62 24.19
CA GLU A 196 32.08 -12.59 24.77
C GLU A 196 33.37 -11.93 25.30
N LEU A 197 33.92 -10.97 24.56
CA LEU A 197 35.12 -10.23 24.97
C LEU A 197 34.84 -9.26 26.13
N LEU A 198 33.64 -8.65 26.16
CA LEU A 198 33.21 -7.82 27.28
C LEU A 198 32.94 -8.64 28.55
N ALA A 199 32.48 -9.88 28.43
CA ALA A 199 32.28 -10.79 29.56
C ALA A 199 33.60 -11.40 30.11
N ALA A 200 34.59 -11.60 29.24
CA ALA A 200 35.88 -12.23 29.61
C ALA A 200 36.91 -11.24 30.20
N ALA A 201 36.76 -9.93 29.98
CA ALA A 201 37.68 -8.94 30.53
C ALA A 201 37.44 -8.75 32.05
N PRO A 202 38.50 -8.59 32.88
CA PRO A 202 38.35 -8.28 34.31
C PRO A 202 37.90 -6.83 34.51
N ASP A 203 36.94 -6.60 35.43
CA ASP A 203 36.35 -5.28 35.67
C ASP A 203 37.38 -4.24 36.13
N ALA A 204 37.44 -3.11 35.41
CA ALA A 204 38.14 -1.90 35.86
C ALA A 204 37.23 -0.95 36.65
N SER A 205 35.92 -1.23 36.75
CA SER A 205 34.95 -0.40 37.47
C SER A 205 34.24 -1.23 38.54
N GLY A 206 34.47 -0.87 39.80
CA GLY A 206 33.96 -1.57 40.97
C GLY A 206 32.44 -1.53 41.05
N SER A 207 31.79 -2.59 40.55
CA SER A 207 30.43 -2.99 40.92
C SER A 207 30.24 -4.49 40.69
N GLY A 208 31.21 -5.29 41.16
CA GLY A 208 31.22 -6.75 41.14
C GLY A 208 31.24 -7.35 42.55
N GLY A 209 30.52 -6.75 43.50
CA GLY A 209 30.45 -7.15 44.91
C GLY A 209 29.75 -8.48 45.20
N THR A 210 29.66 -9.39 44.23
CA THR A 210 28.92 -10.66 44.37
C THR A 210 29.77 -11.92 44.23
N ASN A 211 31.01 -11.85 43.74
CA ASN A 211 31.80 -13.07 43.47
C ASN A 211 32.98 -13.34 44.41
N MET A 212 33.54 -12.33 45.10
CA MET A 212 34.63 -12.58 46.08
C MET A 212 34.10 -12.81 47.50
N ASN A 213 33.01 -12.15 47.88
CA ASN A 213 32.43 -12.26 49.22
C ASN A 213 31.79 -13.63 49.47
N ASN A 214 31.24 -14.27 48.43
CA ASN A 214 30.61 -15.58 48.55
C ASN A 214 31.65 -16.71 48.80
N ALA A 215 32.85 -16.58 48.22
CA ALA A 215 33.94 -17.52 48.45
C ALA A 215 34.54 -17.40 49.86
N PHE A 216 34.64 -16.17 50.39
CA PHE A 216 35.09 -15.93 51.75
C PHE A 216 34.02 -16.30 52.79
N ASP A 217 32.73 -16.03 52.53
CA ASP A 217 31.62 -16.45 53.39
C ASP A 217 31.48 -17.97 53.47
N GLN A 218 31.66 -18.68 52.35
CA GLN A 218 31.62 -20.14 52.33
C GLN A 218 32.82 -20.76 53.08
N PHE A 219 34.00 -20.13 52.99
CA PHE A 219 35.17 -20.52 53.78
C PHE A 219 34.96 -20.26 55.29
N MET A 220 34.41 -19.11 55.66
CA MET A 220 34.01 -18.81 57.04
C MET A 220 32.90 -19.77 57.53
N GLN A 221 31.92 -20.15 56.71
CA GLN A 221 30.88 -21.11 57.13
C GLN A 221 31.41 -22.52 57.38
N LEU A 222 32.45 -22.95 56.64
CA LEU A 222 33.07 -24.26 56.82
C LEU A 222 34.09 -24.31 57.97
N HIS A 223 34.65 -23.15 58.35
CA HIS A 223 35.73 -23.06 59.34
C HIS A 223 35.46 -22.18 60.56
N SER A 224 34.26 -21.60 60.72
CA SER A 224 33.92 -20.85 61.93
C SER A 224 33.59 -21.80 63.08
N PRO A 225 34.29 -21.73 64.24
CA PRO A 225 33.73 -22.25 65.47
C PRO A 225 32.47 -21.46 65.82
N ALA A 226 31.47 -22.13 66.40
CA ALA A 226 30.15 -21.57 66.70
C ALA A 226 30.24 -20.15 67.28
N SER A 227 29.58 -19.20 66.62
CA SER A 227 29.45 -17.83 67.10
C SER A 227 28.87 -17.86 68.52
N LEU A 228 29.65 -17.38 69.48
CA LEU A 228 29.14 -17.03 70.80
C LEU A 228 28.07 -15.97 70.59
N SER A 229 26.81 -16.39 70.70
CA SER A 229 25.62 -15.56 70.60
C SER A 229 25.67 -14.46 71.66
N GLY A 230 26.20 -13.30 71.30
CA GLY A 230 26.04 -12.05 72.05
C GLY A 230 24.62 -11.54 71.90
N SER A 231 23.66 -12.22 72.55
CA SER A 231 22.31 -11.70 72.70
C SER A 231 22.22 -10.82 73.93
N SER A 232 21.90 -9.57 73.65
CA SER A 232 21.54 -8.48 74.55
C SER A 232 20.88 -8.89 75.87
N GLY A 233 21.59 -8.62 76.97
CA GLY A 233 21.12 -8.20 78.30
C GLY A 233 19.86 -8.81 78.91
N ASN A 234 20.01 -9.55 80.03
CA ASN A 234 19.55 -9.14 81.36
C ASN A 234 19.93 -10.21 82.41
N SER A 235 20.58 -9.76 83.49
CA SER A 235 20.90 -10.38 84.80
C SER A 235 20.48 -11.82 85.16
N ASN A 236 21.48 -12.51 85.75
CA ASN A 236 21.46 -13.66 86.68
C ASN A 236 21.58 -15.05 86.06
N ASP A 237 22.79 -15.61 86.03
CA ASP A 237 23.10 -16.80 86.86
C ASP A 237 24.60 -17.16 86.82
N VAL A 238 25.13 -17.45 88.01
CA VAL A 238 26.55 -17.52 88.38
C VAL A 238 27.04 -18.98 88.32
N ASP A 239 26.96 -19.62 87.15
CA ASP A 239 27.37 -21.04 87.04
C ASP A 239 28.33 -21.37 85.91
N THR A 240 28.73 -20.39 85.08
CA THR A 240 29.70 -20.60 84.01
C THR A 240 31.15 -20.42 84.47
N ASP A 241 31.41 -19.45 85.37
CA ASP A 241 32.78 -19.14 85.82
C ASP A 241 33.36 -20.20 86.77
N THR A 242 32.52 -20.89 87.55
CA THR A 242 32.91 -22.01 88.43
C THR A 242 33.30 -23.25 87.64
N GLN A 243 32.72 -23.46 86.45
CA GLN A 243 33.00 -24.61 85.60
C GLN A 243 34.26 -24.40 84.73
N LEU A 244 34.59 -23.15 84.39
CA LEU A 244 35.84 -22.77 83.73
C LEU A 244 37.07 -22.89 84.65
N LEU A 245 36.91 -22.66 85.97
CA LEU A 245 38.00 -22.75 86.95
C LEU A 245 38.41 -24.20 87.30
N MET A 246 37.54 -25.19 87.06
CA MET A 246 37.82 -26.62 87.27
C MET A 246 38.46 -27.32 86.06
N SER A 247 38.65 -26.60 84.94
CA SER A 247 39.16 -27.15 83.68
C SER A 247 40.68 -26.93 83.49
N ILE A 248 41.37 -26.32 84.46
CA ILE A 248 42.82 -26.07 84.41
C ILE A 248 43.57 -27.27 85.03
N PRO A 249 44.39 -28.00 84.26
CA PRO A 249 45.22 -29.07 84.79
C PRO A 249 46.30 -28.50 85.73
N GLY A 250 46.18 -28.70 87.04
CA GLY A 250 47.23 -28.27 87.99
C GLY A 250 46.89 -28.15 89.47
N THR A 251 45.61 -28.19 89.89
CA THR A 251 45.24 -28.05 91.31
C THR A 251 44.69 -29.36 91.88
N ARG A 252 45.54 -30.13 92.58
CA ARG A 252 45.06 -31.21 93.46
C ARG A 252 44.41 -30.57 94.69
N ALA A 253 43.09 -30.62 94.76
CA ALA A 253 42.35 -30.32 95.99
C ALA A 253 42.46 -31.51 96.97
N THR A 254 43.20 -31.35 98.06
CA THR A 254 43.01 -32.19 99.25
C THR A 254 41.78 -31.69 100.01
N LYS A 255 40.63 -32.24 99.58
CA LYS A 255 39.49 -32.69 100.38
C LYS A 255 39.30 -32.12 101.80
N GLY A 256 38.23 -31.34 101.95
CA GLY A 256 37.10 -31.62 102.85
C GLY A 256 37.37 -31.75 104.35
N GLU A 257 36.82 -30.78 105.08
CA GLU A 257 36.49 -30.83 106.50
C GLU A 257 35.75 -32.12 106.90
N ASP A 258 36.08 -32.67 108.09
CA ASP A 258 35.12 -33.03 109.15
C ASP A 258 35.74 -34.02 110.15
N LYS A 259 35.85 -33.58 111.42
CA LYS A 259 35.26 -34.27 112.59
C LYS A 259 35.57 -33.55 113.91
N LEU A 260 34.48 -33.17 114.59
CA LEU A 260 34.26 -32.89 116.02
C LEU A 260 35.01 -31.71 116.68
#